data_AF-A0A7W9YM39-F1
#
_entry.id   AF-A0A7W9YM39-F1
#
_cell.length_a   1.000
_cell.length_b   1.000
_cell.length_c   1.000
_cell.angle_alpha   90.00
_cell.angle_beta   90.00
_cell.angle_gamma   90.00
#
_symmetry.space_group_name_H-M   'P 1'
#
loop_
_entity.id
_entity.type
_entity.pdbx_description
1 polymer ?
#
loop_
_entity_poly.entity_id
_entity_poly.type
_entity_poly.pdbx_seq_one_letter_code
_entity_poly.pdbx_strand_id
1 'polypeptide(L)'
;MTVPDDRSPEEIAAQRMLADPDAIRRRMEADIAAVEALGRGEVRLDPAAGDEAVASAVRSLADRIGFDSPIEAATMSMRHLHELPVAERGPGSAIEAYLTAASRTIAQGQLVGNRGYPEGHRWLTFHRTAREAAGITVALEASVYVDADGSVRLFHFHWPTERPQTPVYAFGGTPERYMDQALCDLRDHETPFDRAMLMLLANALGGPGTTAGHEQRAEIAELVAQRRGELSAYVTQAENYALAVRADRWYAACLYRSALETVFENFLGGAGFSLIDMQEIQDIDEELDDALPEVTDASPAAVPQGIPPHHWWWNTAVR
;
A
#
# COMPACT_ATOMS: atom_id res chain seq x y z
N MET A 1 -8.14 -24.79 30.25
CA MET A 1 -7.21 -25.25 29.19
C MET A 1 -8.00 -25.31 27.90
N THR A 2 -8.02 -24.21 27.16
CA THR A 2 -8.51 -24.18 25.79
C THR A 2 -7.41 -24.81 24.92
N VAL A 3 -7.76 -25.84 24.15
CA VAL A 3 -6.87 -26.44 23.16
C VAL A 3 -6.53 -25.36 22.13
N PRO A 4 -5.25 -25.15 21.77
CA PRO A 4 -4.88 -24.24 20.69
C PRO A 4 -5.59 -24.65 19.40
N ASP A 5 -6.16 -23.67 18.72
CA ASP A 5 -6.82 -23.89 17.44
C ASP A 5 -5.76 -23.87 16.33
N ASP A 6 -5.21 -25.03 15.98
CA ASP A 6 -4.10 -25.20 15.01
C ASP A 6 -4.50 -24.93 13.54
N ARG A 7 -5.66 -24.33 13.29
CA ARG A 7 -6.11 -24.00 11.93
C ARG A 7 -5.37 -22.78 11.40
N SER A 8 -4.93 -22.83 10.14
CA SER A 8 -4.30 -21.67 9.52
C SER A 8 -5.30 -20.50 9.36
N PRO A 9 -4.82 -19.25 9.25
CA PRO A 9 -5.68 -18.11 8.92
C PRO A 9 -6.49 -18.33 7.64
N GLU A 10 -5.94 -19.00 6.61
CA GLU A 10 -6.69 -19.32 5.40
C GLU A 10 -7.75 -20.40 5.64
N GLU A 11 -7.48 -21.41 6.48
CA GLU A 11 -8.49 -22.41 6.84
C GLU A 11 -9.63 -21.78 7.63
N ILE A 12 -9.32 -20.84 8.54
CA ILE A 12 -10.32 -20.08 9.29
C ILE A 12 -11.11 -19.16 8.34
N ALA A 13 -10.45 -18.49 7.41
CA ALA A 13 -11.10 -17.64 6.42
C ALA A 13 -11.99 -18.47 5.50
N ALA A 14 -11.47 -19.55 4.91
CA ALA A 14 -12.21 -20.47 4.06
C ALA A 14 -13.40 -21.10 4.79
N GLN A 15 -13.22 -21.47 6.06
CA GLN A 15 -14.30 -22.04 6.86
C GLN A 15 -15.36 -20.99 7.22
N ARG A 16 -14.98 -19.74 7.49
CA ARG A 16 -15.92 -18.61 7.63
C ARG A 16 -16.66 -18.33 6.33
N MET A 17 -15.96 -18.41 5.19
CA MET A 17 -16.57 -18.23 3.87
C MET A 17 -17.56 -19.35 3.55
N LEU A 18 -17.23 -20.59 3.91
CA LEU A 18 -18.12 -21.74 3.78
C LEU A 18 -19.27 -21.73 4.79
N ALA A 19 -19.08 -21.12 5.96
CA ALA A 19 -20.08 -21.07 7.03
C ALA A 19 -21.23 -20.09 6.74
N ASP A 20 -20.97 -18.99 6.02
CA ASP A 20 -22.03 -18.05 5.59
C ASP A 20 -21.74 -17.45 4.19
N PRO A 21 -22.00 -18.21 3.11
CA PRO A 21 -21.86 -17.71 1.75
C PRO A 21 -22.77 -16.51 1.44
N ASP A 22 -23.90 -16.41 2.13
CA ASP A 22 -24.85 -15.31 1.93
C ASP A 22 -24.31 -14.00 2.54
N ALA A 23 -23.52 -14.04 3.61
CA ALA A 23 -22.84 -12.85 4.13
C ALA A 23 -21.83 -12.27 3.14
N ILE A 24 -21.07 -13.12 2.45
CA ILE A 24 -20.14 -12.68 1.39
C ILE A 24 -20.91 -12.05 0.25
N ARG A 25 -22.00 -12.70 -0.20
CA ARG A 25 -22.84 -12.16 -1.27
C ARG A 25 -23.40 -10.80 -0.90
N ARG A 26 -23.97 -10.65 0.31
CA ARG A 26 -24.48 -9.36 0.80
C ARG A 26 -23.40 -8.28 0.87
N ARG A 27 -22.19 -8.63 1.31
CA ARG A 27 -21.06 -7.69 1.35
C ARG A 27 -20.66 -7.25 -0.06
N MET A 28 -20.50 -8.20 -0.98
CA MET A 28 -20.18 -7.91 -2.38
C MET A 28 -21.27 -7.07 -3.05
N GLU A 29 -22.55 -7.35 -2.82
CA GLU A 29 -23.68 -6.55 -3.30
C GLU A 29 -23.63 -5.12 -2.75
N ALA A 30 -23.30 -4.95 -1.46
CA ALA A 30 -23.14 -3.64 -0.84
C ALA A 30 -21.95 -2.87 -1.43
N ASP A 31 -20.82 -3.54 -1.68
CA ASP A 31 -19.64 -2.95 -2.29
C ASP A 31 -19.91 -2.51 -3.75
N ILE A 32 -20.62 -3.34 -4.53
CA ILE A 32 -21.07 -3.00 -5.89
C ILE A 32 -21.99 -1.78 -5.85
N ALA A 33 -23.00 -1.77 -4.98
CA ALA A 33 -23.93 -0.65 -4.84
C ALA A 33 -23.21 0.64 -4.44
N ALA A 34 -22.16 0.56 -3.61
CA ALA A 34 -21.33 1.71 -3.25
C ALA A 34 -20.56 2.27 -4.46
N VAL A 35 -20.00 1.42 -5.32
CA VAL A 35 -19.36 1.86 -6.57
C VAL A 35 -20.38 2.53 -7.50
N GLU A 36 -21.54 1.91 -7.69
CA GLU A 36 -22.59 2.44 -8.57
C GLU A 36 -23.14 3.79 -8.08
N ALA A 37 -23.27 3.96 -6.75
CA ALA A 37 -23.71 5.21 -6.14
C ALA A 37 -22.77 6.39 -6.41
N LEU A 38 -21.49 6.14 -6.68
CA LEU A 38 -20.53 7.18 -7.05
C LEU A 38 -20.72 7.69 -8.48
N GLY A 39 -21.55 7.03 -9.30
CA GLY A 39 -21.90 7.48 -10.65
C GLY A 39 -20.71 7.54 -11.61
N ARG A 40 -19.64 6.80 -11.32
CA ARG A 40 -18.48 6.64 -12.21
C ARG A 40 -18.84 5.64 -13.30
N GLY A 41 -18.51 5.95 -14.55
CA GLY A 41 -19.03 5.16 -15.65
C GLY A 41 -18.38 5.47 -17.00
N GLU A 42 -19.09 5.12 -18.07
CA GLU A 42 -18.60 5.21 -19.44
C GLU A 42 -18.27 6.67 -19.81
N VAL A 43 -16.97 6.97 -19.80
CA VAL A 43 -16.42 8.21 -20.31
C VAL A 43 -15.95 7.97 -21.74
N ARG A 44 -16.26 8.88 -22.65
CA ARG A 44 -15.77 8.85 -24.04
C ARG A 44 -14.98 10.11 -24.38
N LEU A 45 -13.89 9.94 -25.13
CA LEU A 45 -13.12 11.01 -25.74
C LEU A 45 -12.64 10.61 -27.14
N ASP A 46 -12.12 11.57 -27.91
CA ASP A 46 -11.54 11.27 -29.23
C ASP A 46 -10.09 10.75 -29.06
N PRO A 47 -9.82 9.45 -29.33
CA PRO A 47 -8.47 8.90 -29.18
C PRO A 47 -7.50 9.43 -30.24
N ALA A 48 -8.00 9.95 -31.37
CA ALA A 48 -7.20 10.52 -32.45
C ALA A 48 -6.78 11.98 -32.20
N ALA A 49 -7.29 12.61 -31.14
CA ALA A 49 -6.85 13.94 -30.74
C ALA A 49 -5.35 13.95 -30.36
N GLY A 50 -4.72 15.12 -30.39
CA GLY A 50 -3.32 15.25 -29.97
C GLY A 50 -3.09 14.82 -28.53
N ASP A 51 -1.86 14.41 -28.19
CA ASP A 51 -1.50 13.93 -26.84
C ASP A 51 -1.93 14.86 -25.71
N GLU A 52 -1.67 16.17 -25.88
CA GLU A 52 -2.05 17.20 -24.90
C GLU A 52 -3.57 17.32 -24.75
N ALA A 53 -4.30 17.22 -25.86
CA ALA A 53 -5.76 17.29 -25.87
C ALA A 53 -6.39 16.09 -25.16
N VAL A 54 -5.88 14.87 -25.40
CA VAL A 54 -6.35 13.67 -24.70
C VAL A 54 -6.02 13.73 -23.21
N ALA A 55 -4.80 14.11 -22.84
CA ALA A 55 -4.43 14.26 -21.44
C ALA A 55 -5.30 15.31 -20.72
N SER A 56 -5.56 16.45 -21.37
CA SER A 56 -6.45 17.49 -20.82
C SER A 56 -7.89 16.99 -20.67
N ALA A 57 -8.40 16.23 -21.65
CA ALA A 57 -9.74 15.64 -21.58
C ALA A 57 -9.86 14.64 -20.42
N VAL A 58 -8.89 13.72 -20.30
CA VAL A 58 -8.81 12.75 -19.19
C VAL A 58 -8.80 13.45 -17.83
N ARG A 59 -8.01 14.52 -17.68
CA ARG A 59 -8.00 15.33 -16.44
C ARG A 59 -9.33 15.97 -16.12
N SER A 60 -10.00 16.53 -17.14
CA SER A 60 -11.30 17.19 -16.96
C SER A 60 -12.44 16.22 -16.59
N LEU A 61 -12.23 14.91 -16.82
CA LEU A 61 -13.21 13.86 -16.58
C LEU A 61 -12.79 12.93 -15.42
N ALA A 62 -11.73 13.28 -14.68
CA ALA A 62 -11.09 12.41 -13.70
C ALA A 62 -12.02 11.90 -12.59
N ASP A 63 -13.02 12.67 -12.19
CA ASP A 63 -14.04 12.32 -11.20
C ASP A 63 -15.07 11.30 -11.72
N ARG A 64 -15.20 11.17 -13.03
CA ARG A 64 -16.15 10.26 -13.71
C ARG A 64 -15.52 8.95 -14.18
N ILE A 65 -14.19 8.92 -14.34
CA ILE A 65 -13.45 7.72 -14.76
C ILE A 65 -13.52 6.67 -13.64
N GLY A 66 -14.01 5.47 -13.98
CA GLY A 66 -14.04 4.29 -13.14
C GLY A 66 -13.30 3.11 -13.77
N PHE A 67 -13.27 1.97 -13.09
CA PHE A 67 -12.77 0.70 -13.64
C PHE A 67 -13.73 0.10 -14.66
N ASP A 68 -13.33 -1.01 -15.29
CA ASP A 68 -14.14 -1.69 -16.31
C ASP A 68 -15.43 -2.30 -15.72
N SER A 69 -15.38 -2.70 -14.44
CA SER A 69 -16.56 -3.20 -13.71
C SER A 69 -16.64 -2.72 -12.26
N PRO A 70 -17.85 -2.68 -11.66
CA PRO A 70 -18.00 -2.40 -10.23
C PRO A 70 -17.27 -3.40 -9.33
N ILE A 71 -17.18 -4.67 -9.74
CA ILE A 71 -16.48 -5.72 -8.99
C ILE A 71 -14.99 -5.44 -8.96
N GLU A 72 -14.41 -5.06 -10.09
CA GLU A 72 -13.00 -4.67 -10.18
C GLU A 72 -12.72 -3.43 -9.32
N ALA A 73 -13.57 -2.40 -9.41
CA ALA A 73 -13.45 -1.20 -8.59
C ALA A 73 -13.47 -1.50 -7.09
N ALA A 74 -14.42 -2.31 -6.62
CA ALA A 74 -14.51 -2.74 -5.23
C ALA A 74 -13.26 -3.53 -4.81
N THR A 75 -12.85 -4.50 -5.62
CA THR A 75 -11.68 -5.36 -5.36
C THR A 75 -10.40 -4.54 -5.24
N MET A 76 -10.14 -3.66 -6.20
CA MET A 76 -8.95 -2.80 -6.21
C MET A 76 -8.96 -1.81 -5.05
N SER A 77 -10.12 -1.25 -4.72
CA SER A 77 -10.26 -0.34 -3.58
C SER A 77 -9.90 -1.02 -2.26
N MET A 78 -10.41 -2.23 -2.03
CA MET A 78 -10.12 -2.98 -0.81
C MET A 78 -8.66 -3.45 -0.75
N ARG A 79 -8.09 -3.86 -1.88
CA ARG A 79 -6.71 -4.36 -1.96
C ARG A 79 -5.67 -3.27 -1.74
N HIS A 80 -5.93 -2.04 -2.17
CA HIS A 80 -4.93 -0.96 -2.20
C HIS A 80 -5.29 0.21 -1.28
N LEU A 81 -6.30 0.10 -0.41
CA LEU A 81 -6.69 1.18 0.50
C LEU A 81 -5.53 1.61 1.42
N HIS A 82 -4.75 0.66 1.92
CA HIS A 82 -3.62 0.92 2.81
C HIS A 82 -2.44 1.59 2.10
N GLU A 83 -2.43 1.62 0.77
CA GLU A 83 -1.42 2.35 0.00
C GLU A 83 -1.68 3.87 -0.01
N LEU A 84 -2.89 4.30 0.38
CA LEU A 84 -3.26 5.71 0.49
C LEU A 84 -2.73 6.31 1.80
N PRO A 85 -2.34 7.59 1.79
CA PRO A 85 -2.06 8.29 3.03
C PRO A 85 -3.33 8.35 3.89
N VAL A 86 -3.19 8.26 5.21
CA VAL A 86 -4.36 8.13 6.12
C VAL A 86 -5.35 9.28 5.96
N ALA A 87 -4.86 10.50 5.69
CA ALA A 87 -5.71 11.67 5.43
C ALA A 87 -6.63 11.53 4.20
N GLU A 88 -6.29 10.65 3.24
CA GLU A 88 -7.12 10.37 2.06
C GLU A 88 -7.99 9.13 2.21
N ARG A 89 -7.80 8.30 3.25
CA ARG A 89 -8.69 7.17 3.56
C ARG A 89 -10.06 7.64 4.05
N GLY A 90 -10.09 8.81 4.73
CA GLY A 90 -11.32 9.49 5.16
C GLY A 90 -12.19 8.66 6.13
N PRO A 91 -13.29 9.24 6.65
CA PRO A 91 -14.27 8.53 7.48
C PRO A 91 -15.35 7.82 6.63
N GLY A 92 -15.31 7.98 5.30
CA GLY A 92 -16.29 7.43 4.36
C GLY A 92 -16.05 5.96 4.04
N SER A 93 -16.66 5.48 2.95
CA SER A 93 -16.38 4.12 2.48
C SER A 93 -14.96 4.02 1.90
N ALA A 94 -14.31 2.86 2.08
CA ALA A 94 -13.00 2.57 1.49
C ALA A 94 -12.99 2.77 -0.04
N ILE A 95 -14.08 2.38 -0.69
CA ILE A 95 -14.29 2.51 -2.14
C ILE A 95 -14.30 3.98 -2.57
N GLU A 96 -15.09 4.81 -1.89
CA GLU A 96 -15.16 6.25 -2.18
C GLU A 96 -13.80 6.93 -1.97
N ALA A 97 -13.11 6.60 -0.87
CA ALA A 97 -11.81 7.16 -0.54
C ALA A 97 -10.77 6.84 -1.62
N TYR A 98 -10.67 5.57 -2.00
CA TYR A 98 -9.75 5.09 -3.02
C TYR A 98 -10.02 5.72 -4.39
N LEU A 99 -11.27 5.70 -4.84
CA LEU A 99 -11.64 6.26 -6.14
C LEU A 99 -11.47 7.79 -6.16
N THR A 100 -11.74 8.48 -5.04
CA THR A 100 -11.48 9.93 -4.90
C THR A 100 -10.00 10.24 -5.00
N ALA A 101 -9.15 9.46 -4.33
CA ALA A 101 -7.70 9.60 -4.41
C ALA A 101 -7.18 9.32 -5.83
N ALA A 102 -7.75 8.33 -6.54
CA ALA A 102 -7.44 8.06 -7.95
C ALA A 102 -7.76 9.26 -8.85
N SER A 103 -8.97 9.83 -8.71
CA SER A 103 -9.39 11.02 -9.47
C SER A 103 -8.48 12.21 -9.20
N ARG A 104 -8.08 12.41 -7.94
CA ARG A 104 -7.14 13.47 -7.58
C ARG A 104 -5.77 13.26 -8.24
N THR A 105 -5.30 12.03 -8.28
CA THR A 105 -4.04 11.66 -8.95
C THR A 105 -4.11 11.91 -10.46
N ILE A 106 -5.20 11.55 -11.13
CA ILE A 106 -5.40 11.85 -12.56
C ILE A 106 -5.47 13.36 -12.79
N ALA A 107 -6.31 14.07 -12.03
CA ALA A 107 -6.55 15.49 -12.23
C ALA A 107 -5.30 16.35 -11.97
N GLN A 108 -4.56 16.05 -10.90
CA GLN A 108 -3.50 16.92 -10.36
C GLN A 108 -2.09 16.36 -10.55
N GLY A 109 -1.94 15.06 -10.81
CA GLY A 109 -0.65 14.40 -10.96
C GLY A 109 0.08 14.81 -12.24
N GLN A 110 1.39 14.63 -12.28
CA GLN A 110 2.19 14.81 -13.49
C GLN A 110 1.93 13.66 -14.47
N LEU A 111 1.72 13.97 -15.75
CA LEU A 111 1.70 12.94 -16.80
C LEU A 111 3.14 12.47 -17.04
N VAL A 112 3.44 11.22 -16.71
CA VAL A 112 4.79 10.64 -16.82
C VAL A 112 4.90 9.63 -17.97
N GLY A 113 3.77 9.13 -18.47
CA GLY A 113 3.71 8.22 -19.61
C GLY A 113 2.49 8.48 -20.48
N ASN A 114 2.68 8.43 -21.80
CA ASN A 114 1.62 8.40 -22.80
C ASN A 114 2.07 7.48 -23.94
N ARG A 115 1.62 6.22 -23.91
CA ARG A 115 1.97 5.21 -24.92
C ARG A 115 0.77 5.01 -25.85
N GLY A 116 0.95 5.27 -27.14
CA GLY A 116 0.00 4.89 -28.18
C GLY A 116 0.33 3.51 -28.75
N TYR A 117 -0.70 2.71 -29.05
CA TYR A 117 -0.56 1.40 -29.68
C TYR A 117 -1.06 1.45 -31.14
N PRO A 118 -0.55 0.57 -32.03
CA PRO A 118 -0.95 0.55 -33.45
C PRO A 118 -2.46 0.39 -33.70
N GLU A 119 -3.16 -0.22 -32.75
CA GLU A 119 -4.62 -0.47 -32.80
C GLU A 119 -5.45 0.76 -32.40
N GLY A 120 -4.81 1.88 -32.06
CA GLY A 120 -5.48 3.14 -31.70
C GLY A 120 -5.72 3.33 -30.20
N HIS A 121 -5.37 2.34 -29.37
CA HIS A 121 -5.43 2.46 -27.92
C HIS A 121 -4.34 3.37 -27.36
N ARG A 122 -4.61 4.02 -26.22
CA ARG A 122 -3.63 4.82 -25.49
C ARG A 122 -3.59 4.47 -24.02
N TRP A 123 -2.39 4.55 -23.47
CA TRP A 123 -2.11 4.37 -22.05
C TRP A 123 -1.51 5.64 -21.46
N LEU A 124 -2.19 6.25 -20.51
CA LEU A 124 -1.73 7.45 -19.81
C LEU A 124 -1.40 7.12 -18.36
N THR A 125 -0.21 7.49 -17.89
CA THR A 125 0.23 7.26 -16.51
C THR A 125 0.45 8.59 -15.80
N PHE A 126 -0.22 8.77 -14.67
CA PHE A 126 -0.17 9.97 -13.85
C PHE A 126 0.46 9.67 -12.50
N HIS A 127 1.46 10.46 -12.10
CA HIS A 127 2.10 10.37 -10.78
C HIS A 127 1.74 11.57 -9.92
N ARG A 128 1.36 11.33 -8.66
CA ARG A 128 1.11 12.38 -7.67
C ARG A 128 1.84 12.06 -6.37
N THR A 129 2.51 13.07 -5.83
CA THR A 129 3.02 13.03 -4.46
C THR A 129 1.94 13.50 -3.49
N ALA A 130 1.50 12.63 -2.59
CA ALA A 130 0.56 12.93 -1.53
C ALA A 130 1.28 13.08 -0.19
N ARG A 131 0.73 13.91 0.71
CA ARG A 131 1.30 14.11 2.05
C ARG A 131 0.79 13.03 2.99
N GLU A 132 1.71 12.48 3.76
CA GLU A 132 1.44 11.71 4.96
C GLU A 132 1.89 12.55 6.19
N ALA A 133 1.68 12.03 7.40
CA ALA A 133 2.03 12.69 8.64
C ALA A 133 3.54 12.90 8.81
N ALA A 134 3.90 13.76 9.76
CA ALA A 134 5.27 14.04 10.18
C ALA A 134 6.27 14.43 9.06
N GLY A 135 5.80 14.94 7.91
CA GLY A 135 6.67 15.34 6.80
C GLY A 135 7.02 14.20 5.84
N ILE A 136 6.37 13.03 5.99
CA ILE A 136 6.43 11.95 5.02
C ILE A 136 5.58 12.33 3.80
N THR A 137 6.02 11.93 2.62
CA THR A 137 5.19 11.94 1.40
C THR A 137 5.21 10.57 0.74
N VAL A 138 4.11 10.23 0.07
CA VAL A 138 3.93 8.98 -0.68
C VAL A 138 3.67 9.28 -2.16
N ALA A 139 4.33 8.56 -3.06
CA ALA A 139 4.06 8.61 -4.49
C ALA A 139 2.91 7.66 -4.84
N LEU A 140 1.96 8.16 -5.63
CA LEU A 140 0.80 7.41 -6.11
C LEU A 140 0.77 7.46 -7.64
N GLU A 141 0.42 6.35 -8.26
CA GLU A 141 0.30 6.17 -9.71
C GLU A 141 -1.13 5.82 -10.09
N ALA A 142 -1.69 6.54 -11.06
CA ALA A 142 -2.93 6.17 -11.72
C ALA A 142 -2.67 5.95 -13.22
N SER A 143 -3.07 4.79 -13.74
CA SER A 143 -3.00 4.48 -15.16
C SER A 143 -4.38 4.46 -15.78
N VAL A 144 -4.57 5.21 -16.85
CA VAL A 144 -5.82 5.35 -17.59
C VAL A 144 -5.65 4.76 -18.98
N TYR A 145 -6.57 3.88 -19.35
CA TYR A 145 -6.65 3.29 -20.66
C TYR A 145 -7.73 4.00 -21.50
N VAL A 146 -7.36 4.41 -22.71
CA VAL A 146 -8.28 4.94 -23.72
C VAL A 146 -8.33 3.94 -24.86
N ASP A 147 -9.51 3.39 -25.12
CA ASP A 147 -9.74 2.42 -26.18
C ASP A 147 -9.84 3.11 -27.56
N ALA A 148 -9.73 2.34 -28.64
CA ALA A 148 -9.85 2.82 -30.01
C ALA A 148 -11.25 3.37 -30.33
N ASP A 149 -12.28 2.92 -29.60
CA ASP A 149 -13.65 3.45 -29.69
C ASP A 149 -13.86 4.75 -28.87
N GLY A 150 -12.80 5.20 -28.18
CA GLY A 150 -12.79 6.39 -27.34
C GLY A 150 -13.25 6.16 -25.90
N SER A 151 -13.63 4.94 -25.51
CA SER A 151 -13.95 4.64 -24.11
C SER A 151 -12.73 4.82 -23.20
N VAL A 152 -12.95 5.33 -21.99
CA VAL A 152 -11.91 5.66 -21.02
C VAL A 152 -12.18 4.95 -19.71
N ARG A 153 -11.19 4.22 -19.21
CA ARG A 153 -11.27 3.50 -17.93
C ARG A 153 -9.99 3.64 -17.12
N LEU A 154 -10.14 3.63 -15.80
CA LEU A 154 -9.05 3.47 -14.86
C LEU A 154 -8.59 2.01 -14.95
N PHE A 155 -7.31 1.80 -15.27
CA PHE A 155 -6.74 0.46 -15.31
C PHE A 155 -6.18 0.07 -13.94
N HIS A 156 -5.40 0.96 -13.31
CA HIS A 156 -4.92 0.73 -11.94
C HIS A 156 -4.67 2.04 -11.19
N PHE A 157 -4.73 1.96 -9.86
CA PHE A 157 -4.34 3.02 -8.94
C PHE A 157 -3.64 2.44 -7.71
N HIS A 158 -2.34 2.68 -7.55
CA HIS A 158 -1.53 2.11 -6.47
C HIS A 158 -0.19 2.84 -6.36
N TRP A 159 0.75 2.36 -5.54
CA TRP A 159 2.13 2.83 -5.58
C TRP A 159 2.78 2.59 -6.96
N PRO A 160 3.68 3.47 -7.44
CA PRO A 160 4.39 3.22 -8.69
C PRO A 160 5.14 1.87 -8.65
N THR A 161 4.86 0.99 -9.62
CA THR A 161 5.50 -0.34 -9.74
C THR A 161 6.49 -0.42 -10.90
N GLU A 162 6.23 0.30 -12.01
CA GLU A 162 7.13 0.31 -13.17
C GLU A 162 8.40 1.13 -12.88
N ARG A 163 9.53 0.44 -12.62
CA ARG A 163 10.88 1.00 -12.52
C ARG A 163 10.98 2.31 -11.74
N PRO A 164 10.53 2.35 -10.47
CA PRO A 164 10.56 3.58 -9.69
C PRO A 164 12.00 4.13 -9.67
N GLN A 165 12.18 5.37 -10.10
CA GLN A 165 13.49 6.06 -10.07
C GLN A 165 13.65 6.93 -8.81
N THR A 166 12.65 6.90 -7.94
CA THR A 166 12.61 7.57 -6.64
C THR A 166 11.88 6.67 -5.66
N PRO A 167 12.15 6.78 -4.36
CA PRO A 167 11.42 6.01 -3.36
C PRO A 167 9.92 6.33 -3.40
N VAL A 168 9.08 5.32 -3.19
CA VAL A 168 7.63 5.54 -3.04
C VAL A 168 7.35 6.42 -1.83
N TYR A 169 8.04 6.19 -0.71
CA TYR A 169 8.02 7.07 0.45
C TYR A 169 9.28 7.93 0.55
N ALA A 170 9.07 9.24 0.72
CA ALA A 170 10.13 10.17 1.09
C ALA A 170 9.94 10.66 2.52
N PHE A 171 11.01 10.59 3.32
CA PHE A 171 11.01 10.85 4.75
C PHE A 171 11.63 12.23 5.05
N GLY A 172 10.85 13.31 4.88
CA GLY A 172 11.33 14.69 5.03
C GLY A 172 11.23 15.32 6.44
N GLY A 173 10.72 14.57 7.42
CA GLY A 173 10.61 14.96 8.83
C GLY A 173 11.86 14.71 9.68
N THR A 174 11.69 14.77 11.00
CA THR A 174 12.76 14.47 11.98
C THR A 174 12.41 13.23 12.79
N PRO A 175 13.42 12.50 13.33
CA PRO A 175 13.18 11.34 14.19
C PRO A 175 12.20 11.59 15.33
N GLU A 176 12.28 12.76 15.99
CA GLU A 176 11.41 13.13 17.10
C GLU A 176 9.96 13.26 16.63
N ARG A 177 9.71 13.91 15.49
CA ARG A 177 8.35 14.06 14.94
C ARG A 177 7.74 12.72 14.53
N TYR A 178 8.54 11.81 13.99
CA TYR A 178 8.09 10.47 13.67
C TYR A 178 7.72 9.69 14.93
N MET A 179 8.55 9.78 15.97
CA MET A 179 8.30 9.14 17.26
C MET A 179 7.02 9.65 17.91
N ASP A 180 6.84 10.98 17.97
CA ASP A 180 5.64 11.60 18.52
C ASP A 180 4.38 11.17 17.75
N GLN A 181 4.46 11.10 16.42
CA GLN A 181 3.36 10.63 15.59
C GLN A 181 3.07 9.14 15.80
N ALA A 182 4.09 8.29 15.90
CA ALA A 182 3.92 6.85 16.15
C ALA A 182 3.19 6.59 17.47
N LEU A 183 3.59 7.29 18.54
CA LEU A 183 2.91 7.20 19.84
C LEU A 183 1.47 7.72 19.78
N CYS A 184 1.24 8.83 19.06
CA CYS A 184 -0.12 9.33 18.84
C CYS A 184 -1.00 8.29 18.13
N ASP A 185 -0.46 7.68 17.07
CA ASP A 185 -1.17 6.70 16.24
C ASP A 185 -1.43 5.40 16.97
N LEU A 186 -0.47 4.93 17.77
CA LEU A 186 -0.62 3.70 18.54
C LEU A 186 -1.67 3.83 19.66
N ARG A 187 -1.80 5.03 20.25
CA ARG A 187 -2.81 5.33 21.29
C ARG A 187 -4.23 5.50 20.71
N ASP A 188 -4.35 5.77 19.41
CA ASP A 188 -5.63 5.95 18.73
C ASP A 188 -6.00 4.70 17.92
N HIS A 189 -6.97 3.92 18.42
CA HIS A 189 -7.42 2.69 17.77
C HIS A 189 -8.18 2.93 16.45
N GLU A 190 -8.63 4.15 16.18
CA GLU A 190 -9.24 4.51 14.90
C GLU A 190 -8.17 4.82 13.83
N THR A 191 -6.94 5.11 14.27
CA THR A 191 -5.82 5.32 13.35
C THR A 191 -5.29 3.97 12.86
N PRO A 192 -5.13 3.78 11.54
CA PRO A 192 -4.56 2.55 10.98
C PRO A 192 -3.17 2.23 11.52
N PHE A 193 -2.99 0.97 11.95
CA PHE A 193 -1.74 0.48 12.55
C PHE A 193 -0.53 0.59 11.61
N ASP A 194 -0.74 0.46 10.31
CA ASP A 194 0.31 0.58 9.29
C ASP A 194 0.96 1.96 9.27
N ARG A 195 0.22 3.04 9.60
CA ARG A 195 0.83 4.37 9.73
C ARG A 195 1.79 4.41 10.91
N ALA A 196 1.44 3.84 12.05
CA ALA A 196 2.35 3.78 13.21
C ALA A 196 3.63 3.00 12.86
N MET A 197 3.50 1.85 12.19
CA MET A 197 4.64 1.05 11.73
C MET A 197 5.56 1.84 10.79
N LEU A 198 4.99 2.60 9.85
CA LEU A 198 5.74 3.49 8.95
C LEU A 198 6.47 4.60 9.73
N MET A 199 5.85 5.18 10.75
CA MET A 199 6.49 6.21 11.59
C MET A 199 7.65 5.64 12.41
N LEU A 200 7.53 4.43 12.95
CA LEU A 200 8.61 3.76 13.67
C LEU A 200 9.79 3.44 12.74
N LEU A 201 9.51 2.98 11.51
CA LEU A 201 10.54 2.83 10.48
C LEU A 201 11.21 4.18 10.18
N ALA A 202 10.44 5.23 9.91
CA ALA A 202 10.96 6.56 9.62
C ALA A 202 11.86 7.13 10.73
N ASN A 203 11.53 6.86 12.00
CA ASN A 203 12.37 7.22 13.14
C ASN A 203 13.74 6.53 13.07
N ALA A 204 13.77 5.23 12.75
CA ALA A 204 15.01 4.46 12.66
C ALA A 204 15.88 4.85 11.45
N LEU A 205 15.30 5.37 10.36
CA LEU A 205 16.05 5.81 9.18
C LEU A 205 16.85 7.12 9.40
N GLY A 206 16.47 7.92 10.40
CA GLY A 206 17.08 9.23 10.63
C GLY A 206 18.44 9.23 11.31
N GLY A 207 19.02 8.07 11.64
CA GLY A 207 20.34 7.95 12.25
C GLY A 207 20.67 6.51 12.70
N PRO A 208 21.87 6.27 13.25
CA PRO A 208 22.26 4.96 13.75
C PRO A 208 21.45 4.61 15.02
N GLY A 209 20.29 3.99 14.82
CA GLY A 209 19.39 3.52 15.86
C GLY A 209 18.25 4.50 16.19
N THR A 210 17.24 4.01 16.91
CA THR A 210 16.12 4.86 17.35
C THR A 210 16.57 5.93 18.36
N THR A 211 16.05 7.15 18.20
CA THR A 211 16.20 8.22 19.19
C THR A 211 15.37 8.01 20.46
N ALA A 212 14.53 6.96 20.51
CA ALA A 212 13.67 6.68 21.64
C ALA A 212 14.47 6.31 22.89
N GLY A 213 14.18 6.99 23.99
CA GLY A 213 14.64 6.62 25.32
C GLY A 213 13.98 5.32 25.83
N HIS A 214 14.51 4.75 26.91
CA HIS A 214 14.00 3.49 27.47
C HIS A 214 12.51 3.53 27.81
N GLU A 215 12.01 4.63 28.36
CA GLU A 215 10.59 4.79 28.71
C GLU A 215 9.69 4.77 27.46
N GLN A 216 10.08 5.47 26.41
CA GLN A 216 9.33 5.48 25.14
C GLN A 216 9.34 4.11 24.47
N ARG A 217 10.47 3.40 24.50
CA ARG A 217 10.55 2.03 23.95
C ARG A 217 9.62 1.08 24.69
N ALA A 218 9.59 1.17 26.02
CA ALA A 218 8.68 0.36 26.84
C ALA A 218 7.20 0.68 26.54
N GLU A 219 6.87 1.97 26.39
CA GLU A 219 5.51 2.38 26.04
C GLU A 219 5.09 1.85 24.65
N ILE A 220 5.95 1.97 23.63
CA ILE A 220 5.67 1.46 22.29
C ILE A 220 5.47 -0.05 22.32
N ALA A 221 6.31 -0.77 23.05
CA ALA A 221 6.18 -2.22 23.18
C ALA A 221 4.85 -2.62 23.81
N GLU A 222 4.40 -1.89 24.84
CA GLU A 222 3.11 -2.11 25.47
C GLU A 222 1.95 -1.81 24.51
N LEU A 223 1.98 -0.67 23.82
CA LEU A 223 0.92 -0.29 22.88
C LEU A 223 0.82 -1.24 21.67
N VAL A 224 1.96 -1.69 21.12
CA VAL A 224 1.99 -2.70 20.05
C VAL A 224 1.43 -4.03 20.56
N ALA A 225 1.78 -4.44 21.78
CA ALA A 225 1.24 -5.66 22.38
C ALA A 225 -0.27 -5.59 22.60
N GLN A 226 -0.82 -4.42 22.98
CA GLN A 226 -2.26 -4.19 23.10
C GLN A 226 -2.98 -4.30 21.74
N ARG A 227 -2.28 -4.00 20.64
CA ARG A 227 -2.78 -4.10 19.25
C ARG A 227 -2.31 -5.37 18.53
N ARG A 228 -2.10 -6.48 19.27
CA ARG A 228 -1.60 -7.76 18.71
C ARG A 228 -2.34 -8.24 17.46
N GLY A 229 -3.67 -8.10 17.40
CA GLY A 229 -4.45 -8.52 16.24
C GLY A 229 -4.10 -7.73 14.96
N GLU A 230 -3.76 -6.45 15.11
CA GLU A 230 -3.36 -5.59 14.01
C GLU A 230 -1.90 -5.84 13.60
N LEU A 231 -1.03 -6.16 14.56
CA LEU A 231 0.32 -6.63 14.26
C LEU A 231 0.29 -7.93 13.46
N SER A 232 -0.55 -8.90 13.84
CA SER A 232 -0.74 -10.15 13.08
C SER A 232 -1.25 -9.87 11.67
N ALA A 233 -2.24 -8.99 11.51
CA ALA A 233 -2.70 -8.57 10.18
C ALA A 233 -1.59 -7.89 9.36
N TYR A 234 -0.71 -7.11 10.00
CA TYR A 234 0.43 -6.49 9.34
C TYR A 234 1.49 -7.52 8.88
N VAL A 235 1.72 -8.59 9.65
CA VAL A 235 2.59 -9.72 9.25
C VAL A 235 1.99 -10.44 8.04
N THR A 236 0.70 -10.81 8.07
CA THR A 236 0.02 -11.40 6.91
C THR A 236 0.09 -10.49 5.68
N GLN A 237 -0.01 -9.16 5.85
CA GLN A 237 0.16 -8.22 4.75
C GLN A 237 1.59 -8.23 4.19
N ALA A 238 2.61 -8.35 5.05
CA ALA A 238 4.01 -8.45 4.64
C ALA A 238 4.27 -9.74 3.84
N GLU A 239 3.72 -10.87 4.28
CA GLU A 239 3.77 -12.16 3.59
C GLU A 239 3.10 -12.10 2.21
N ASN A 240 1.89 -11.55 2.13
CA ASN A 240 1.21 -11.33 0.85
C ASN A 240 2.04 -10.48 -0.12
N TYR A 241 2.82 -9.52 0.38
CA TYR A 241 3.72 -8.73 -0.45
C TYR A 241 4.98 -9.49 -0.87
N ALA A 242 5.54 -10.34 0.00
CA ALA A 242 6.65 -11.23 -0.35
C ALA A 242 6.26 -12.18 -1.49
N LEU A 243 5.10 -12.83 -1.38
CA LEU A 243 4.55 -13.70 -2.44
C LEU A 243 4.26 -12.95 -3.76
N ALA A 244 4.00 -11.64 -3.68
CA ALA A 244 3.69 -10.79 -4.83
C ALA A 244 4.93 -10.10 -5.44
N VAL A 245 6.16 -10.38 -4.96
CA VAL A 245 7.40 -9.76 -5.47
C VAL A 245 7.51 -9.87 -7.00
N ARG A 246 7.23 -11.06 -7.55
CA ARG A 246 7.27 -11.35 -9.00
C ARG A 246 6.24 -10.56 -9.82
N ALA A 247 5.22 -9.98 -9.17
CA ALA A 247 4.22 -9.11 -9.77
C ALA A 247 4.52 -7.62 -9.51
N ASP A 248 5.81 -7.25 -9.54
CA ASP A 248 6.33 -5.90 -9.35
C ASP A 248 6.03 -5.27 -7.97
N ARG A 249 5.89 -6.09 -6.92
CA ARG A 249 5.62 -5.63 -5.54
C ARG A 249 6.82 -5.66 -4.61
N TRP A 250 8.04 -5.76 -5.16
CA TRP A 250 9.29 -5.81 -4.39
C TRP A 250 9.42 -4.66 -3.37
N TYR A 251 9.08 -3.43 -3.75
CA TYR A 251 9.22 -2.27 -2.85
C TYR A 251 8.35 -2.42 -1.61
N ALA A 252 7.10 -2.86 -1.78
CA ALA A 252 6.17 -3.04 -0.68
C ALA A 252 6.63 -4.16 0.26
N ALA A 253 7.10 -5.28 -0.30
CA ALA A 253 7.63 -6.40 0.47
C ALA A 253 8.83 -5.96 1.32
N CYS A 254 9.79 -5.25 0.72
CA CYS A 254 10.95 -4.71 1.42
C CYS A 254 10.57 -3.68 2.50
N LEU A 255 9.60 -2.81 2.23
CA LEU A 255 9.12 -1.79 3.19
C LEU A 255 8.47 -2.43 4.42
N TYR A 256 7.51 -3.34 4.20
CA TYR A 256 6.78 -4.00 5.28
C TYR A 256 7.71 -4.84 6.15
N ARG A 257 8.61 -5.61 5.52
CA ARG A 257 9.62 -6.39 6.24
C ARG A 257 10.57 -5.51 7.07
N SER A 258 10.96 -4.34 6.55
CA SER A 258 11.78 -3.36 7.28
C SER A 258 11.08 -2.75 8.47
N ALA A 259 9.78 -2.46 8.35
CA ALA A 259 9.01 -1.94 9.47
C ALA A 259 8.88 -2.99 10.59
N LEU A 260 8.65 -4.27 10.23
CA LEU A 260 8.65 -5.38 11.18
C LEU A 260 10.00 -5.54 11.88
N GLU A 261 11.10 -5.59 11.13
CA GLU A 261 12.46 -5.68 11.70
C GLU A 261 12.73 -4.54 12.67
N THR A 262 12.39 -3.31 12.26
CA THR A 262 12.58 -2.12 13.08
C THR A 262 11.85 -2.23 14.41
N VAL A 263 10.61 -2.70 14.39
CA VAL A 263 9.79 -2.89 15.60
C VAL A 263 10.37 -3.97 16.50
N PHE A 264 10.79 -5.09 15.93
CA PHE A 264 11.38 -6.20 16.69
C PHE A 264 12.73 -5.83 17.32
N GLU A 265 13.66 -5.24 16.56
CA GLU A 265 14.99 -4.93 17.05
C GLU A 265 15.00 -3.76 18.05
N ASN A 266 14.24 -2.70 17.77
CA ASN A 266 14.39 -1.45 18.52
C ASN A 266 13.42 -1.29 19.69
N PHE A 267 12.26 -1.96 19.65
CA PHE A 267 11.17 -1.73 20.59
C PHE A 267 10.74 -2.98 21.34
N LEU A 268 10.44 -4.08 20.64
CA LEU A 268 9.94 -5.30 21.31
C LEU A 268 11.06 -6.16 21.91
N GLY A 269 12.23 -6.21 21.26
CA GLY A 269 13.31 -7.11 21.64
C GLY A 269 12.80 -8.54 21.84
N GLY A 270 13.15 -9.15 22.97
CA GLY A 270 12.70 -10.51 23.31
C GLY A 270 11.19 -10.67 23.48
N ALA A 271 10.41 -9.60 23.64
CA ALA A 271 8.96 -9.70 23.72
C ALA A 271 8.31 -10.09 22.37
N GLY A 272 8.99 -9.81 21.24
CA GLY A 272 8.51 -10.17 19.90
C GLY A 272 8.18 -11.65 19.77
N PHE A 273 9.02 -12.52 20.34
CA PHE A 273 8.83 -13.98 20.36
C PHE A 273 7.53 -14.45 21.03
N SER A 274 6.89 -13.61 21.84
CA SER A 274 5.62 -13.95 22.50
C SER A 274 4.39 -13.43 21.75
N LEU A 275 4.58 -12.47 20.84
CA LEU A 275 3.50 -11.75 20.17
C LEU A 275 3.19 -12.32 18.80
N ILE A 276 4.22 -12.76 18.07
CA ILE A 276 4.17 -13.24 16.68
C ILE A 276 4.86 -14.59 16.59
N ASP A 277 4.36 -15.43 15.67
CA ASP A 277 5.04 -16.68 15.33
C ASP A 277 6.27 -16.36 14.49
N MET A 278 7.45 -16.71 14.99
CA MET A 278 8.69 -16.46 14.25
C MET A 278 8.78 -17.27 12.97
N GLN A 279 8.01 -18.35 12.84
CA GLN A 279 7.91 -19.09 11.60
C GLN A 279 7.35 -18.20 10.48
N GLU A 280 6.34 -17.38 10.74
CA GLU A 280 5.78 -16.45 9.74
C GLU A 280 6.85 -15.45 9.23
N ILE A 281 7.73 -14.99 10.11
CA ILE A 281 8.83 -14.09 9.73
C ILE A 281 9.88 -14.82 8.90
N GLN A 282 10.18 -16.06 9.25
CA GLN A 282 11.09 -16.90 8.48
C GLN A 282 10.52 -17.20 7.09
N ASP A 283 9.23 -17.51 6.98
CA ASP A 283 8.56 -17.77 5.71
C ASP A 283 8.60 -16.54 4.79
N ILE A 284 8.40 -15.34 5.35
CA ILE A 284 8.60 -14.08 4.62
C ILE A 284 10.05 -13.95 4.13
N ASP A 285 11.04 -14.19 4.99
CA ASP A 285 12.45 -14.08 4.62
C ASP A 285 12.88 -15.10 3.56
N GLU A 286 12.35 -16.33 3.62
CA GLU A 286 12.57 -17.38 2.61
C GLU A 286 11.96 -17.01 1.26
N GLU A 287 10.71 -16.52 1.23
CA GLU A 287 10.07 -16.07 -0.01
C GLU A 287 10.80 -14.87 -0.62
N LEU A 288 11.28 -13.92 0.20
CA LEU A 288 12.08 -12.80 -0.28
C LEU A 288 13.42 -13.25 -0.86
N ASP A 289 14.11 -14.21 -0.23
CA ASP A 289 15.39 -14.73 -0.71
C ASP A 289 15.23 -15.45 -2.07
N ASP A 290 14.12 -16.17 -2.26
CA ASP A 290 13.80 -16.84 -3.53
C ASP A 290 13.36 -15.85 -4.63
N ALA A 291 12.45 -14.92 -4.32
CA ALA A 291 11.79 -14.10 -5.33
C ALA A 291 12.57 -12.83 -5.74
N LEU A 292 13.31 -12.21 -4.83
CA LEU A 292 13.99 -10.93 -5.11
C LEU A 292 15.08 -11.02 -6.20
N PRO A 293 15.88 -12.10 -6.33
CA PRO A 293 16.85 -12.23 -7.41
C PRO A 293 16.24 -12.23 -8.82
N GLU A 294 14.93 -12.49 -8.96
CA GLU A 294 14.23 -12.47 -10.25
C GLU A 294 13.73 -11.07 -10.64
N VAL A 295 13.80 -10.09 -9.74
CA VAL A 295 13.34 -8.72 -9.99
C VAL A 295 14.33 -8.02 -10.94
N THR A 296 13.87 -7.66 -12.14
CA THR A 296 14.73 -7.04 -13.17
C THR A 296 14.62 -5.52 -13.25
N ASP A 297 13.56 -4.97 -12.65
CA ASP A 297 13.15 -3.58 -12.83
C ASP A 297 13.31 -2.72 -11.57
N ALA A 298 13.90 -3.26 -10.50
CA ALA A 298 14.23 -2.49 -9.31
C ALA A 298 15.39 -1.52 -9.56
N SER A 299 15.33 -0.35 -8.93
CA SER A 299 16.36 0.68 -9.03
C SER A 299 16.95 0.96 -7.66
N PRO A 300 18.30 1.05 -7.52
CA PRO A 300 18.93 1.55 -6.29
C PRO A 300 18.41 2.92 -5.87
N ALA A 301 17.99 3.76 -6.82
CA ALA A 301 17.43 5.09 -6.54
C ALA A 301 16.04 5.05 -5.87
N ALA A 302 15.35 3.90 -5.92
CA ALA A 302 14.09 3.71 -5.21
C ALA A 302 14.29 3.27 -3.74
N VAL A 303 15.48 2.84 -3.34
CA VAL A 303 15.72 2.43 -1.95
C VAL A 303 15.65 3.66 -1.03
N PRO A 304 14.85 3.64 0.05
CA PRO A 304 14.82 4.75 1.00
C PRO A 304 16.20 5.07 1.58
N GLN A 305 16.50 6.36 1.73
CA GLN A 305 17.76 6.78 2.35
C GLN A 305 17.81 6.34 3.82
N GLY A 306 18.98 5.86 4.27
CA GLY A 306 19.20 5.48 5.67
C GLY A 306 18.75 4.07 6.04
N ILE A 307 18.29 3.27 5.07
CA ILE A 307 17.95 1.87 5.32
C ILE A 307 19.16 1.12 5.91
N PRO A 308 18.98 0.40 7.02
CA PRO A 308 20.08 -0.33 7.65
C PRO A 308 20.70 -1.38 6.72
N PRO A 309 22.03 -1.56 6.71
CA PRO A 309 22.69 -2.53 5.82
C PRO A 309 22.25 -3.98 6.02
N HIS A 310 21.78 -4.35 7.22
CA HIS A 310 21.29 -5.69 7.53
C HIS A 310 19.87 -5.97 7.02
N HIS A 311 19.14 -4.95 6.53
CA HIS A 311 17.90 -5.11 5.77
C HIS A 311 18.23 -5.57 4.34
N TRP A 312 18.85 -6.75 4.24
CA TRP A 312 19.53 -7.28 3.07
C TRP A 312 18.63 -7.35 1.83
N TRP A 313 17.33 -7.54 2.01
CA TRP A 313 16.34 -7.63 0.94
C TRP A 313 16.34 -6.41 0.01
N TRP A 314 16.62 -5.21 0.51
CA TRP A 314 16.74 -4.03 -0.36
C TRP A 314 17.93 -4.14 -1.31
N ASN A 315 19.05 -4.69 -0.84
CA ASN A 315 20.25 -4.87 -1.65
C ASN A 315 20.08 -6.03 -2.62
N THR A 316 19.37 -7.09 -2.24
CA THR A 316 19.06 -8.21 -3.16
C THR A 316 18.15 -7.74 -4.29
N ALA A 317 17.12 -6.94 -3.98
CA ALA A 317 16.18 -6.44 -4.98
C ALA A 317 16.84 -5.64 -6.10
N VAL A 318 17.85 -4.82 -5.79
CA VAL A 318 18.45 -3.85 -6.72
C VAL A 318 19.80 -4.29 -7.33
N ARG A 319 20.17 -5.56 -7.16
CA ARG A 319 21.42 -6.14 -7.71
C ARG A 319 21.27 -6.52 -9.17
#